data_AF-A0A351ACY0-F1
#
_entry.id   AF-A0A351ACY0-F1
#
_cell.length_a   1.000
_cell.length_b   1.000
_cell.length_c   1.000
_cell.angle_alpha   90.00
_cell.angle_beta   90.00
_cell.angle_gamma   90.00
#
_symmetry.space_group_name_H-M   'P 1'
#
loop_
_entity.id
_entity.type
_entity.pdbx_description
1 polymer ?
#
loop_
_entity_poly.entity_id
_entity_poly.type
_entity_poly.pdbx_seq_one_letter_code
_entity_poly.pdbx_strand_id
1 'polypeptide(L)'
;MSPALRALLHEVIDYAGQFPPAALSLADASAEFQAIMGSPDRFWTRRFIVKAPQLSELSGTLQETPLAIVARPAAEGLRAQLTTIVDEIAALVEEDGHPESLEIAIPPNEAALKEALGVMKKRADDLAGTQVYFELGWGDDLPDLMSEVASTWEDVGFKA
;
A
#
# COMPACT_ATOMS: atom_id res chain seq x y z
N MET A 1 22.45 -22.42 6.83
CA MET A 1 21.18 -22.07 7.52
C MET A 1 20.35 -23.34 7.68
N SER A 2 19.73 -23.58 8.84
CA SER A 2 18.83 -24.74 9.00
C SER A 2 17.55 -24.55 8.17
N PRO A 3 16.88 -25.63 7.73
CA PRO A 3 15.61 -25.51 7.01
C PRO A 3 14.53 -24.74 7.79
N ALA A 4 14.46 -24.94 9.11
CA ALA A 4 13.53 -24.22 9.97
C ALA A 4 13.82 -22.71 10.02
N LEU A 5 15.10 -22.31 10.12
CA LEU A 5 15.46 -20.89 10.08
C LEU A 5 15.18 -20.27 8.71
N ARG A 6 15.40 -21.02 7.63
CA ARG A 6 15.06 -20.58 6.27
C ARG A 6 13.57 -20.34 6.11
N ALA A 7 12.74 -21.23 6.66
CA ALA A 7 11.29 -21.10 6.60
C ALA A 7 10.79 -19.90 7.42
N LEU A 8 11.36 -19.69 8.62
CA LEU A 8 11.02 -18.55 9.48
C LEU A 8 11.30 -17.20 8.81
N LEU A 9 12.36 -17.15 8.01
CA LEU A 9 12.87 -15.91 7.41
C LEU A 9 12.46 -15.71 5.95
N HIS A 10 11.64 -16.62 5.43
CA HIS A 10 11.12 -16.52 4.08
C HIS A 10 10.20 -15.29 3.98
N GLU A 11 10.48 -14.39 3.04
CA GLU A 11 9.65 -13.22 2.72
C GLU A 11 9.35 -12.32 3.92
N VAL A 12 10.31 -12.20 4.86
CA VAL A 12 10.16 -11.41 6.09
C VAL A 12 10.35 -9.91 5.87
N ILE A 13 10.88 -9.49 4.71
CA ILE A 13 11.18 -8.09 4.39
C ILE A 13 10.25 -7.59 3.27
N ASP A 14 9.51 -6.53 3.58
CA ASP A 14 8.93 -5.64 2.57
C ASP A 14 9.97 -4.56 2.25
N TYR A 15 10.41 -4.47 1.00
CA TYR A 15 11.50 -3.56 0.63
C TYR A 15 10.97 -2.13 0.45
N ALA A 16 11.42 -1.23 1.32
CA ALA A 16 10.97 0.15 1.41
C ALA A 16 12.10 1.16 1.10
N GLY A 17 12.84 0.98 0.00
CA GLY A 17 14.02 1.80 -0.32
C GLY A 17 13.77 3.31 -0.41
N GLN A 18 12.54 3.72 -0.74
CA GLN A 18 12.14 5.14 -0.84
C GLN A 18 11.84 5.81 0.51
N PHE A 19 11.84 5.04 1.60
CA PHE A 19 11.53 5.52 2.95
C PHE A 19 12.83 5.72 3.75
N PRO A 20 12.84 6.63 4.75
CA PRO A 20 14.00 6.81 5.60
C PRO A 20 14.42 5.49 6.28
N PRO A 21 15.73 5.26 6.49
CA PRO A 21 16.84 6.19 6.24
C PRO A 21 17.43 6.15 4.82
N ALA A 22 17.09 5.15 4.00
CA ALA A 22 17.67 4.99 2.67
C ALA A 22 17.28 6.13 1.73
N ALA A 23 15.98 6.49 1.73
CA ALA A 23 15.43 7.63 1.00
C ALA A 23 15.86 7.70 -0.48
N LEU A 24 15.96 6.54 -1.12
CA LEU A 24 16.36 6.41 -2.52
C LEU A 24 15.30 7.02 -3.45
N SER A 25 15.72 7.38 -4.66
CA SER A 25 14.78 7.67 -5.74
C SER A 25 14.00 6.40 -6.11
N LEU A 26 12.85 6.53 -6.77
CA LEU A 26 12.10 5.36 -7.25
C LEU A 26 12.96 4.49 -8.17
N ALA A 27 13.73 5.11 -9.07
CA ALA A 27 14.60 4.40 -10.00
C ALA A 27 15.71 3.62 -9.27
N ASP A 28 16.37 4.23 -8.30
CA ASP A 28 17.43 3.57 -7.53
C ASP A 28 16.86 2.44 -6.65
N ALA A 29 15.74 2.69 -5.97
CA ALA A 29 15.05 1.68 -5.17
C ALA A 29 14.59 0.50 -6.03
N SER A 30 14.06 0.77 -7.23
CA SER A 30 13.68 -0.26 -8.20
C SER A 30 14.88 -1.10 -8.63
N ALA A 31 15.99 -0.46 -8.98
CA ALA A 31 17.21 -1.15 -9.40
C ALA A 31 17.77 -2.05 -8.28
N GLU A 32 17.80 -1.55 -7.05
CA GLU A 32 18.22 -2.35 -5.88
C GLU A 32 17.28 -3.53 -5.63
N PHE A 33 15.97 -3.31 -5.68
CA PHE A 33 14.99 -4.38 -5.51
C PHE A 33 15.18 -5.49 -6.55
N GLN A 34 15.32 -5.12 -7.84
CA GLN A 34 15.55 -6.09 -8.91
C GLN A 34 16.88 -6.85 -8.73
N ALA A 35 17.93 -6.17 -8.27
CA ALA A 35 19.19 -6.82 -7.93
C ALA A 35 19.04 -7.84 -6.80
N ILE A 36 18.25 -7.53 -5.76
CA ILE A 36 17.91 -8.46 -4.67
C ILE A 36 17.12 -9.66 -5.22
N MET A 37 16.11 -9.43 -6.05
CA MET A 37 15.28 -10.50 -6.63
C MET A 37 16.07 -11.45 -7.54
N GLY A 38 17.11 -10.95 -8.21
CA GLY A 38 18.06 -11.76 -9.00
C GLY A 38 19.15 -12.46 -8.17
N SER A 39 19.25 -12.18 -6.87
CA SER A 39 20.31 -12.69 -6.01
C SER A 39 19.94 -14.02 -5.31
N PRO A 40 20.93 -14.77 -4.78
CA PRO A 40 20.67 -15.90 -3.88
C PRO A 40 19.87 -15.52 -2.62
N ASP A 41 19.91 -14.25 -2.22
CA ASP A 41 19.25 -13.70 -1.04
C ASP A 41 17.82 -13.24 -1.31
N ARG A 42 17.27 -13.41 -2.52
CA ARG A 42 15.88 -13.02 -2.81
C ARG A 42 14.85 -13.55 -1.81
N PHE A 43 15.12 -14.71 -1.19
CA PHE A 43 14.16 -15.40 -0.32
C PHE A 43 13.79 -14.61 0.94
N TRP A 44 14.56 -13.58 1.33
CA TRP A 44 14.22 -12.70 2.44
C TRP A 44 13.12 -11.71 2.09
N THR A 45 13.00 -11.35 0.81
CA THR A 45 12.24 -10.18 0.36
C THR A 45 10.96 -10.62 -0.30
N ARG A 46 9.83 -10.04 0.13
CA ARG A 46 8.50 -10.36 -0.35
C ARG A 46 8.08 -9.48 -1.52
N ARG A 47 8.07 -8.17 -1.28
CA ARG A 47 7.40 -7.19 -2.14
C ARG A 47 8.08 -5.83 -2.07
N PHE A 48 7.80 -4.99 -3.07
CA PHE A 48 8.27 -3.62 -3.14
C PHE A 48 7.22 -2.65 -2.56
N ILE A 49 7.64 -1.73 -1.70
CA ILE A 49 6.77 -0.68 -1.17
C ILE A 49 6.95 0.60 -1.99
N VAL A 50 5.85 1.10 -2.56
CA VAL A 50 5.81 2.33 -3.36
C VAL A 50 4.91 3.38 -2.68
N LYS A 51 5.27 4.66 -2.81
CA LYS A 51 4.40 5.76 -2.39
C LYS A 51 3.38 6.03 -3.48
N ALA A 52 2.12 6.21 -3.10
CA ALA A 52 1.02 6.39 -4.03
C ALA A 52 1.26 7.50 -5.10
N PRO A 53 1.85 8.69 -4.78
CA PRO A 53 2.07 9.72 -5.80
C PRO A 53 3.07 9.37 -6.93
N GLN A 54 3.76 8.23 -6.83
CA GLN A 54 4.80 7.80 -7.76
C GLN A 54 4.36 6.56 -8.57
N LEU A 55 3.09 6.15 -8.49
CA LEU A 55 2.58 4.98 -9.20
C LEU A 55 2.72 5.12 -10.71
N SER A 56 2.41 6.31 -11.24
CA SER A 56 2.57 6.63 -12.67
C SER A 56 4.03 6.68 -13.16
N GLU A 57 5.00 6.67 -12.24
CA GLU A 57 6.44 6.60 -12.55
C GLU A 57 6.99 5.17 -12.52
N LEU A 58 6.17 4.17 -12.18
CA LEU A 58 6.60 2.77 -12.16
C LEU A 58 6.97 2.29 -13.57
N SER A 59 8.12 1.63 -13.68
CA SER A 59 8.52 0.93 -14.91
C SER A 59 7.88 -0.46 -15.01
N GLY A 60 7.68 -0.97 -16.22
CA GLY A 60 7.05 -2.27 -16.47
C GLY A 60 7.59 -3.46 -15.66
N THR A 61 8.90 -3.53 -15.39
CA THR A 61 9.48 -4.63 -14.58
C THR A 61 9.00 -4.64 -13.13
N LEU A 62 8.59 -3.49 -12.57
CA LEU A 62 7.98 -3.44 -11.25
C LEU A 62 6.47 -3.71 -11.26
N GLN A 63 5.81 -3.57 -12.40
CA GLN A 63 4.37 -3.86 -12.52
C GLN A 63 4.11 -5.35 -12.31
N GLU A 64 4.99 -6.22 -12.83
CA GLU A 64 4.89 -7.69 -12.67
C GLU A 64 5.35 -8.21 -11.29
N THR A 65 5.78 -7.33 -10.39
CA THR A 65 6.29 -7.70 -9.06
C THR A 65 5.18 -7.58 -8.01
N PRO A 66 5.19 -8.36 -6.91
CA PRO A 66 4.35 -8.06 -5.75
C PRO A 66 4.57 -6.64 -5.22
N LEU A 67 3.52 -5.82 -5.18
CA LEU A 67 3.56 -4.42 -4.75
C LEU A 67 2.72 -4.18 -3.50
N ALA A 68 3.20 -3.28 -2.64
CA ALA A 68 2.41 -2.65 -1.59
C ALA A 68 2.46 -1.13 -1.74
N ILE A 69 1.29 -0.49 -1.68
CA ILE A 69 1.15 0.95 -1.89
C ILE A 69 0.90 1.61 -0.54
N VAL A 70 1.64 2.68 -0.25
CA VAL A 70 1.40 3.53 0.92
C VAL A 70 0.97 4.92 0.45
N ALA A 71 -0.20 5.33 0.91
CA ALA A 71 -0.81 6.63 0.65
C ALA A 71 -0.87 7.45 1.95
N ARG A 72 -0.48 8.72 1.88
CA ARG A 72 -0.59 9.69 2.98
C ARG A 72 -1.26 10.96 2.48
N PRO A 73 -2.55 10.90 2.12
CA PRO A 73 -3.23 12.05 1.54
C PRO A 73 -3.35 13.18 2.57
N ALA A 74 -3.26 14.42 2.09
CA ALA A 74 -3.59 15.57 2.91
C ALA A 74 -5.11 15.69 3.11
N ALA A 75 -5.55 16.33 4.20
CA ALA A 75 -6.96 16.62 4.42
C ALA A 75 -7.52 17.56 3.34
N GLU A 76 -6.72 18.52 2.88
CA GLU A 76 -7.09 19.38 1.75
C GLU A 76 -7.08 18.57 0.45
N GLY A 77 -8.21 18.55 -0.26
CA GLY A 77 -8.34 17.82 -1.52
C GLY A 77 -8.31 16.29 -1.38
N LEU A 78 -8.63 15.75 -0.20
CA LEU A 78 -8.60 14.32 0.11
C LEU A 78 -9.31 13.46 -0.95
N ARG A 79 -10.57 13.76 -1.28
CA ARG A 79 -11.30 13.04 -2.34
C ARG A 79 -10.59 13.03 -3.68
N ALA A 80 -9.99 14.14 -4.09
CA ALA A 80 -9.31 14.23 -5.38
C ALA A 80 -8.07 13.34 -5.38
N GLN A 81 -7.26 13.42 -4.30
CA GLN A 81 -6.08 12.57 -4.13
C GLN A 81 -6.44 11.08 -4.12
N LEU A 82 -7.47 10.67 -3.35
CA LEU A 82 -7.90 9.28 -3.31
C LEU A 82 -8.45 8.79 -4.66
N THR A 83 -9.21 9.63 -5.35
CA THR A 83 -9.70 9.30 -6.71
C THR A 83 -8.52 9.02 -7.64
N THR A 84 -7.52 9.91 -7.68
CA THR A 84 -6.32 9.73 -8.50
C THR A 84 -5.57 8.45 -8.17
N ILE A 85 -5.38 8.14 -6.88
CA ILE A 85 -4.69 6.92 -6.45
C ILE A 85 -5.42 5.67 -6.96
N VAL A 86 -6.75 5.64 -6.84
CA VAL A 86 -7.54 4.50 -7.32
C VAL A 86 -7.49 4.39 -8.85
N ASP A 87 -7.51 5.51 -9.57
CA ASP A 87 -7.39 5.53 -11.03
C ASP A 87 -6.00 5.00 -11.48
N GLU A 88 -4.93 5.37 -10.78
CA GLU A 88 -3.59 4.85 -11.04
C GLU A 88 -3.46 3.36 -10.73
N ILE A 89 -4.10 2.87 -9.64
CA ILE A 89 -4.14 1.44 -9.32
C ILE A 89 -4.90 0.66 -10.38
N ALA A 90 -6.06 1.16 -10.81
CA ALA A 90 -6.85 0.52 -11.86
C ALA A 90 -6.05 0.40 -13.17
N ALA A 91 -5.31 1.44 -13.56
CA ALA A 91 -4.43 1.40 -14.73
C ALA A 91 -3.30 0.36 -14.58
N LEU A 92 -2.69 0.23 -13.39
CA LEU A 92 -1.70 -0.82 -13.14
C LEU A 92 -2.29 -2.22 -13.28
N VAL A 93 -3.51 -2.43 -12.77
CA VAL A 93 -4.24 -3.70 -12.84
C VAL A 93 -4.55 -4.10 -14.28
N GLU A 94 -4.88 -3.15 -15.15
CA GLU A 94 -5.05 -3.39 -16.58
C GLU A 94 -3.74 -3.81 -17.27
N GLU A 95 -2.59 -3.36 -16.76
CA GLU A 95 -1.24 -3.67 -17.26
C GLU A 95 -0.60 -4.89 -16.57
N ASP A 96 -1.41 -5.84 -16.10
CA ASP A 96 -1.02 -7.07 -15.37
C ASP A 96 -0.39 -6.83 -13.97
N GLY A 97 -0.41 -5.59 -13.47
CA GLY A 97 0.11 -5.22 -12.15
C GLY A 97 -0.96 -5.29 -11.06
N HIS A 98 -0.82 -6.21 -10.11
CA HIS A 98 -1.78 -6.36 -9.02
C HIS A 98 -1.14 -6.03 -7.67
N PRO A 99 -1.34 -4.81 -7.13
CA PRO A 99 -0.92 -4.50 -5.78
C PRO A 99 -1.58 -5.45 -4.78
N GLU A 100 -0.78 -6.04 -3.89
CA GLU A 100 -1.33 -6.88 -2.82
C GLU A 100 -2.10 -6.05 -1.79
N SER A 101 -1.64 -4.82 -1.55
CA SER A 101 -2.25 -3.95 -0.57
C SER A 101 -2.13 -2.46 -0.87
N LEU A 102 -3.13 -1.70 -0.43
CA LEU A 102 -3.14 -0.25 -0.37
C LEU A 102 -3.34 0.19 1.09
N GLU A 103 -2.37 0.89 1.64
CA GLU A 103 -2.38 1.38 3.02
C GLU A 103 -2.55 2.89 3.01
N ILE A 104 -3.59 3.40 3.67
CA ILE A 104 -3.95 4.82 3.63
C ILE A 104 -3.89 5.40 5.03
N ALA A 105 -2.96 6.31 5.27
CA ALA A 105 -2.93 7.10 6.49
C ALA A 105 -4.05 8.14 6.46
N ILE A 106 -5.09 7.91 7.25
CA ILE A 106 -6.25 8.81 7.30
C ILE A 106 -5.89 10.03 8.15
N PRO A 107 -6.10 11.27 7.64
CA PRO A 107 -5.95 12.47 8.46
C PRO A 107 -6.81 12.36 9.74
N PRO A 108 -6.31 12.80 10.91
CA PRO A 108 -6.94 12.54 12.21
C PRO A 108 -8.18 13.42 12.44
N ASN A 109 -9.25 13.15 11.71
CA ASN A 109 -10.54 13.81 11.77
C ASN A 109 -11.62 12.88 11.21
N GLU A 110 -12.73 12.72 11.93
CA GLU A 110 -13.90 11.94 11.55
C GLU A 110 -14.44 12.28 10.15
N ALA A 111 -14.43 13.57 9.76
CA ALA A 111 -14.87 13.98 8.43
C ALA A 111 -13.98 13.41 7.31
N ALA A 112 -12.66 13.33 7.55
CA ALA A 112 -11.72 12.75 6.59
C ALA A 112 -11.92 11.24 6.47
N LEU A 113 -12.19 10.55 7.59
CA LEU A 113 -12.50 9.12 7.58
C LEU A 113 -13.75 8.83 6.76
N LYS A 114 -14.85 9.56 7.02
CA LYS A 114 -16.12 9.41 6.28
C LYS A 114 -15.95 9.68 4.79
N GLU A 115 -15.17 10.71 4.44
CA GLU A 115 -14.88 11.03 3.04
C GLU A 115 -14.07 9.93 2.36
N ALA A 116 -12.99 9.47 3.00
CA ALA A 116 -12.16 8.38 2.48
C ALA A 116 -12.98 7.10 2.30
N LEU A 117 -13.72 6.69 3.32
CA LEU A 117 -14.59 5.52 3.29
C LEU A 117 -15.63 5.60 2.16
N GLY A 118 -16.25 6.77 1.98
CA GLY A 118 -17.21 6.99 0.90
C GLY A 118 -16.61 6.90 -0.51
N VAL A 119 -15.40 7.44 -0.70
CA VAL A 119 -14.67 7.34 -1.98
C VAL A 119 -14.25 5.89 -2.23
N MET A 120 -13.57 5.27 -1.27
CA MET A 120 -12.98 3.95 -1.45
C MET A 120 -14.05 2.87 -1.61
N LYS A 121 -15.11 2.88 -0.81
CA LYS A 121 -16.23 1.94 -0.95
C LYS A 121 -16.92 2.05 -2.32
N LYS A 122 -17.09 3.28 -2.83
CA LYS A 122 -17.71 3.49 -4.16
C LYS A 122 -16.85 2.93 -5.28
N ARG A 123 -15.53 2.82 -5.06
CA ARG A 123 -14.54 2.33 -6.03
C ARG A 123 -13.99 0.95 -5.66
N ALA A 124 -14.69 0.19 -4.81
CA ALA A 124 -14.21 -1.09 -4.32
C ALA A 124 -13.96 -2.10 -5.46
N ASP A 125 -14.79 -2.06 -6.51
CA ASP A 125 -14.64 -2.94 -7.69
C ASP A 125 -13.33 -2.66 -8.45
N ASP A 126 -12.89 -1.40 -8.51
CA ASP A 126 -11.62 -1.02 -9.15
C ASP A 126 -10.39 -1.43 -8.34
N LEU A 127 -10.61 -1.85 -7.09
CA LEU A 127 -9.60 -2.32 -6.15
C LEU A 127 -9.72 -3.83 -5.91
N ALA A 128 -10.50 -4.54 -6.73
CA ALA A 128 -10.66 -5.99 -6.60
C ALA A 128 -9.30 -6.69 -6.63
N GLY A 129 -9.01 -7.48 -5.58
CA GLY A 129 -7.73 -8.17 -5.41
C GLY A 129 -6.65 -7.37 -4.67
N THR A 130 -6.86 -6.06 -4.42
CA THR A 130 -5.99 -5.25 -3.55
C THR A 130 -6.59 -5.16 -2.15
N GLN A 131 -5.87 -5.62 -1.13
CA GLN A 131 -6.32 -5.47 0.26
C GLN A 131 -6.13 -4.02 0.73
N VAL A 132 -7.23 -3.34 1.04
CA VAL A 132 -7.19 -1.95 1.53
C VAL A 132 -7.07 -1.93 3.06
N TYR A 133 -6.20 -1.07 3.58
CA TYR A 133 -6.03 -0.79 5.00
C TYR A 133 -6.15 0.71 5.28
N PHE A 134 -6.89 1.07 6.32
CA PHE A 134 -6.85 2.42 6.88
C PHE A 134 -5.95 2.45 8.10
N GLU A 135 -4.94 3.33 8.09
CA GLU A 135 -4.16 3.67 9.28
C GLU A 135 -4.89 4.80 10.02
N LEU A 136 -5.33 4.50 11.24
CA LEU A 136 -6.03 5.43 12.11
C LEU A 136 -5.08 5.89 13.23
N GLY A 137 -5.21 7.15 13.64
CA GLY A 137 -4.45 7.65 14.78
C GLY A 137 -4.86 6.95 16.07
N TRP A 138 -3.89 6.73 16.97
CA TRP A 138 -4.18 6.27 18.33
C TRP A 138 -4.99 7.32 19.09
N GLY A 139 -6.10 6.92 19.69
CA GLY A 139 -7.00 7.78 20.46
C GLY A 139 -8.07 6.98 21.19
N ASP A 140 -8.75 7.62 22.15
CA ASP A 140 -9.86 7.01 22.90
C ASP A 140 -11.06 6.67 21.99
N ASP A 141 -11.16 7.35 20.85
CA ASP A 141 -12.18 7.19 19.81
C ASP A 141 -11.86 6.07 18.80
N LEU A 142 -10.66 5.49 18.82
CA LEU A 142 -10.24 4.45 17.87
C LEU A 142 -11.24 3.27 17.76
N PRO A 143 -11.77 2.69 18.86
CA PRO A 143 -12.75 1.61 18.76
C PRO A 143 -14.03 2.02 18.02
N ASP A 144 -14.49 3.25 18.22
CA ASP A 144 -15.70 3.78 17.57
C ASP A 144 -15.45 4.03 16.07
N LEU A 145 -14.28 4.58 15.72
CA LEU A 145 -13.87 4.79 14.33
C LEU A 145 -13.73 3.45 13.57
N MET A 146 -13.13 2.43 14.21
CA MET A 146 -13.04 1.09 13.62
C MET A 146 -14.43 0.46 13.41
N SER A 147 -15.32 0.60 14.39
CA SER A 147 -16.70 0.11 14.30
C SER A 147 -17.47 0.77 13.16
N GLU A 148 -17.34 2.09 12.99
CA GLU A 148 -17.98 2.83 11.90
C GLU A 148 -17.55 2.32 10.52
N VAL A 149 -16.25 2.16 10.33
CA VAL A 149 -15.67 1.68 9.07
C VAL A 149 -16.10 0.24 8.77
N ALA A 150 -15.99 -0.66 9.74
CA ALA A 150 -16.37 -2.06 9.57
C ALA A 150 -17.86 -2.23 9.25
N SER A 151 -18.72 -1.36 9.80
CA SER A 151 -20.16 -1.36 9.49
C SER A 151 -20.46 -0.88 8.06
N THR A 152 -19.53 -0.16 7.44
CA THR A 152 -19.72 0.45 6.13
C THR A 152 -19.08 -0.39 5.03
N TRP A 153 -17.88 -0.92 5.24
CA TRP A 153 -17.17 -1.73 4.25
C TRP A 153 -16.50 -2.91 4.94
N GLU A 154 -17.02 -4.12 4.70
CA GLU A 154 -16.59 -5.32 5.43
C GLU A 154 -15.17 -5.80 5.04
N ASP A 155 -14.73 -5.51 3.82
CA ASP A 155 -13.45 -6.00 3.27
C ASP A 155 -12.24 -5.10 3.59
N VAL A 156 -12.44 -3.99 4.32
CA VAL A 156 -11.34 -3.08 4.69
C VAL A 156 -10.64 -3.54 5.97
N GLY A 157 -9.31 -3.53 5.93
CA GLY A 157 -8.47 -3.80 7.07
C GLY A 157 -8.13 -2.55 7.88
N PHE A 158 -7.63 -2.75 9.09
CA PHE A 158 -7.25 -1.68 10.01
C PHE A 158 -5.78 -1.78 10.41
N LYS A 159 -5.14 -0.62 10.52
CA LYS A 159 -3.82 -0.45 11.13
C LYS A 159 -3.86 0.76 12.06
N ALA A 160 -3.04 0.75 13.10
CA ALA A 160 -2.87 1.85 14.04
C ALA A 160 -1.37 2.02 14.32
#